data_AF-I1CLC0-F1
#
_entry.id   AF-I1CLC0-F1
#
_cell.length_a   1.000
_cell.length_b   1.000
_cell.length_c   1.000
_cell.angle_alpha   90.00
_cell.angle_beta   90.00
_cell.angle_gamma   90.00
#
_symmetry.space_group_name_H-M   'P 1'
#
loop_
_entity.id
_entity.type
_entity.pdbx_description
1 polymer ?
#
loop_
_entity_poly.entity_id
_entity_poly.type
_entity_poly.pdbx_seq_one_letter_code
_entity_poly.pdbx_strand_id
1 'polypeptide(L)'
;MVKRLVIDMGDACSNTTISAIQALNQNLVTSPSMMSQPSIALVRRGGRCSAWSEKLATVQSLSDSYRLQITAAVIYDDLSYQDTTIIHENTDNASYPVWQSPEVPKDRNATWMTDENKLDLGTTFLAVYFVPYSYIDSLNKTYLQKNFEQSGNKQTFTQLTFSLYENHFTTTNEDLGTSGSGDKDDYGNAEEDKPTFVIYSVAIIVAFILVVIVLRWCRAVRRTASDDIERLPDSNLLSNDQQTTKHLISFLDLHQLCPMTSYGKASMTNSVCAICLDDFKDDFYVRVLPCHHGYCTACIDVWLTKKSSLCPICKSDCKNFLAKEES
;
A
#
# COMPACT_ATOMS: atom_id res chain seq x y z
N MET A 1 -8.79 -26.80 12.61
CA MET A 1 -7.41 -26.30 12.73
C MET A 1 -6.58 -26.88 11.59
N VAL A 2 -5.82 -26.07 10.86
CA VAL A 2 -4.99 -26.58 9.75
C VAL A 2 -3.78 -27.27 10.34
N LYS A 3 -3.62 -28.55 10.05
CA LYS A 3 -2.44 -29.31 10.47
C LYS A 3 -1.27 -28.93 9.58
N ARG A 4 -0.15 -28.48 10.17
CA ARG A 4 1.04 -28.06 9.44
C ARG A 4 2.28 -28.82 9.95
N LEU A 5 3.23 -29.05 9.05
CA LEU A 5 4.54 -29.61 9.38
C LEU A 5 5.50 -28.52 9.89
N VAL A 6 6.47 -28.90 10.73
CA VAL A 6 7.58 -28.02 11.12
C VAL A 6 8.80 -28.40 10.30
N ILE A 7 9.51 -27.41 9.77
CA ILE A 7 10.82 -27.59 9.13
C ILE A 7 11.82 -26.69 9.84
N ASP A 8 12.87 -27.28 10.42
CA ASP A 8 13.99 -26.53 11.02
C ASP A 8 14.88 -25.95 9.91
N MET A 9 14.94 -24.62 9.83
CA MET A 9 15.74 -23.89 8.85
C MET A 9 17.04 -23.33 9.45
N GLY A 10 17.30 -23.55 10.74
CA GLY A 10 18.44 -22.99 11.45
C GLY A 10 18.47 -21.46 11.38
N ASP A 11 19.62 -20.90 10.99
CA ASP A 11 19.78 -19.44 10.87
C ASP A 11 19.03 -18.85 9.65
N ALA A 12 18.70 -19.66 8.64
CA ALA A 12 18.07 -19.26 7.38
C ALA A 12 18.72 -18.04 6.67
N CYS A 13 20.04 -17.86 6.77
CA CYS A 13 20.73 -16.77 6.04
C CYS A 13 20.87 -17.09 4.54
N SER A 14 21.19 -16.09 3.73
CA SER A 14 21.34 -16.20 2.26
C SER A 14 22.21 -17.36 1.75
N ASN A 15 23.20 -17.83 2.53
CA ASN A 15 24.05 -18.97 2.18
C ASN A 15 23.51 -20.35 2.66
N THR A 16 22.26 -20.42 3.12
CA THR A 16 21.65 -21.66 3.62
C THR A 16 21.23 -22.54 2.45
N THR A 17 21.78 -23.76 2.39
CA THR A 17 21.46 -24.73 1.34
C THR A 17 20.38 -25.71 1.78
N ILE A 18 19.68 -26.32 0.81
CA ILE A 18 18.71 -27.39 1.09
C ILE A 18 19.36 -28.59 1.80
N SER A 19 20.63 -28.89 1.52
CA SER A 19 21.35 -29.98 2.17
C SER A 19 21.59 -29.72 3.66
N ALA A 20 21.86 -28.47 4.05
CA ALA A 20 21.97 -28.09 5.45
C ALA A 20 20.62 -28.26 6.17
N ILE A 21 19.52 -27.86 5.51
CA ILE A 21 18.16 -28.01 6.04
C ILE A 21 17.77 -29.49 6.15
N GLN A 22 18.11 -30.31 5.14
CA GLN A 22 17.91 -31.75 5.20
C GLN A 22 18.66 -32.36 6.40
N ALA A 23 19.91 -31.97 6.65
CA ALA A 23 20.68 -32.48 7.79
C ALA A 23 20.01 -32.15 9.14
N LEU A 24 19.45 -30.95 9.31
CA LEU A 24 18.73 -30.55 10.52
C LEU A 24 17.43 -31.35 10.72
N ASN A 25 16.81 -31.80 9.63
CA ASN A 25 15.51 -32.47 9.63
C ASN A 25 15.62 -33.96 9.25
N GLN A 26 16.74 -34.61 9.56
CA GLN A 26 16.94 -36.05 9.36
C GLN A 26 16.70 -36.52 7.91
N ASN A 27 16.98 -35.66 6.93
CA ASN A 27 16.80 -35.85 5.48
C ASN A 27 15.36 -36.07 5.02
N LEU A 28 14.36 -35.64 5.79
CA LEU A 28 12.94 -35.89 5.47
C LEU A 28 12.29 -34.79 4.60
N VAL A 29 12.88 -33.60 4.57
CA VAL A 29 12.29 -32.36 4.00
C VAL A 29 11.89 -32.49 2.54
N THR A 30 12.64 -33.25 1.75
CA THR A 30 12.38 -33.45 0.32
C THR A 30 11.55 -34.70 0.03
N SER A 31 10.98 -35.35 1.05
CA SER A 31 10.07 -36.48 0.81
C SER A 31 8.78 -36.00 0.14
N PRO A 32 8.19 -36.78 -0.78
CA PRO A 32 6.92 -36.41 -1.43
C PRO A 32 5.78 -36.14 -0.44
N SER A 33 5.78 -36.82 0.71
CA SER A 33 4.82 -36.62 1.78
C SER A 33 4.96 -35.25 2.45
N MET A 34 6.18 -34.72 2.59
CA MET A 34 6.40 -33.39 3.16
C MET A 34 6.07 -32.27 2.17
N MET A 35 6.44 -32.42 0.89
CA MET A 35 6.17 -31.39 -0.14
C MET A 35 4.67 -31.24 -0.50
N SER A 36 3.82 -32.17 -0.07
CA SER A 36 2.37 -32.13 -0.33
C SER A 36 1.55 -31.47 0.79
N GLN A 37 2.20 -31.02 1.87
CA GLN A 37 1.53 -30.47 3.04
C GLN A 37 2.04 -29.07 3.39
N PRO A 38 1.15 -28.20 3.91
CA PRO A 38 1.57 -26.89 4.38
C PRO A 38 2.55 -27.03 5.54
N SER A 39 3.66 -26.31 5.45
CA SER A 39 4.74 -26.34 6.42
C SER A 39 4.93 -24.98 7.08
N ILE A 40 5.61 -24.96 8.21
CA ILE A 40 6.04 -23.77 8.92
C ILE A 40 7.54 -23.87 9.14
N ALA A 41 8.24 -22.79 8.79
CA ALA A 41 9.66 -22.68 8.98
C ALA A 41 9.96 -22.31 10.43
N LEU A 42 10.86 -23.06 11.06
CA LEU A 42 11.44 -22.70 12.34
C LEU A 42 12.78 -22.03 12.10
N VAL A 43 12.95 -20.80 12.59
CA VAL A 43 14.11 -19.95 12.28
C VAL A 43 14.68 -19.35 13.55
N ARG A 44 16.00 -19.48 13.74
CA ARG A 44 16.71 -18.90 14.88
C ARG A 44 16.88 -17.40 14.71
N ARG A 45 16.55 -16.64 15.76
CA ARG A 45 16.89 -15.22 15.87
C ARG A 45 18.40 -15.04 16.08
N GLY A 46 19.03 -14.10 15.38
CA GLY A 46 20.49 -13.91 15.41
C GLY A 46 21.27 -14.95 14.59
N GLY A 47 22.46 -15.34 15.05
CA GLY A 47 23.35 -16.23 14.29
C GLY A 47 24.15 -15.50 13.22
N ARG A 48 24.34 -16.14 12.05
CA ARG A 48 25.21 -15.63 10.97
C ARG A 48 24.68 -14.39 10.24
N CYS A 49 23.39 -14.09 10.38
CA CYS A 49 22.73 -12.91 9.85
C CYS A 49 21.80 -12.36 10.94
N SER A 50 21.86 -11.05 11.17
CA SER A 50 21.07 -10.37 12.20
C SER A 50 19.68 -10.00 11.69
N ALA A 51 19.57 -9.55 10.44
CA ALA A 51 18.31 -9.09 9.88
C ALA A 51 17.34 -10.25 9.65
N TRP A 52 16.24 -10.27 10.38
CA TRP A 52 15.22 -11.30 10.18
C TRP A 52 14.48 -11.15 8.84
N SER A 53 14.48 -9.97 8.22
CA SER A 53 13.95 -9.78 6.86
C SER A 53 14.74 -10.56 5.80
N GLU A 54 16.08 -10.63 5.95
CA GLU A 54 16.94 -11.48 5.12
C GLU A 54 16.60 -12.96 5.32
N LYS A 55 16.34 -13.37 6.56
CA LYS A 55 15.98 -14.75 6.89
C LYS A 55 14.68 -15.17 6.22
N LEU A 56 13.64 -14.31 6.31
CA LEU A 56 12.34 -14.58 5.69
C LEU A 56 12.43 -14.63 4.16
N ALA A 57 13.22 -13.74 3.54
CA ALA A 57 13.46 -13.80 2.10
C ALA A 57 14.12 -15.12 1.68
N THR A 58 15.07 -15.61 2.46
CA THR A 58 15.72 -16.91 2.22
C THR A 58 14.74 -18.07 2.37
N VAL A 59 13.92 -18.07 3.43
CA VAL A 59 12.87 -19.08 3.65
C VAL A 59 11.90 -19.12 2.47
N GLN A 60 11.45 -17.95 1.98
CA GLN A 60 10.56 -17.85 0.83
C GLN A 60 11.22 -18.39 -0.44
N SER A 61 12.46 -17.96 -0.73
CA SER A 61 13.22 -18.40 -1.89
C SER A 61 13.43 -19.93 -1.91
N LEU A 62 13.72 -20.53 -0.75
CA LEU A 62 13.88 -21.97 -0.62
C LEU A 62 12.54 -22.70 -0.73
N SER A 63 11.48 -22.15 -0.15
CA SER A 63 10.12 -22.69 -0.28
C SER A 63 9.69 -22.76 -1.74
N ASP A 64 9.93 -21.71 -2.51
CA ASP A 64 9.55 -21.62 -3.92
C ASP A 64 10.43 -22.53 -4.80
N SER A 65 11.73 -22.58 -4.52
CA SER A 65 12.68 -23.42 -5.29
C SER A 65 12.43 -24.92 -5.10
N TYR A 66 12.06 -25.35 -3.89
CA TYR A 66 11.92 -26.76 -3.54
C TYR A 66 10.47 -27.19 -3.26
N ARG A 67 9.49 -26.32 -3.52
CA ARG A 67 8.04 -26.56 -3.31
C ARG A 67 7.71 -27.04 -1.89
N LEU A 68 8.32 -26.41 -0.88
CA LEU A 68 8.16 -26.81 0.53
C LEU A 68 6.83 -26.34 1.16
N GLN A 69 6.01 -25.57 0.42
CA GLN A 69 4.70 -25.07 0.86
C GLN A 69 4.75 -24.39 2.23
N ILE A 70 5.74 -23.53 2.46
CA ILE A 70 5.88 -22.83 3.74
C ILE A 70 4.84 -21.71 3.81
N THR A 71 3.98 -21.76 4.83
CA THR A 71 2.84 -20.84 5.02
C THR A 71 3.00 -19.90 6.21
N ALA A 72 3.94 -20.20 7.11
CA ALA A 72 4.34 -19.32 8.19
C ALA A 72 5.81 -19.53 8.57
N ALA A 73 6.40 -18.55 9.25
CA ALA A 73 7.69 -18.64 9.91
C ALA A 73 7.55 -18.36 11.40
N VAL A 74 8.20 -19.18 12.22
CA VAL A 74 8.34 -18.99 13.66
C VAL A 74 9.79 -18.59 13.92
N ILE A 75 9.99 -17.35 14.36
CA ILE A 75 11.28 -16.82 14.77
C ILE A 75 11.40 -17.02 16.28
N TYR A 76 12.40 -17.75 16.72
CA TYR A 76 12.63 -17.99 18.15
C TYR A 76 13.84 -17.24 18.68
N ASP A 77 13.67 -16.65 19.87
CA ASP A 77 14.74 -15.97 20.59
C ASP A 77 15.79 -16.97 21.12
N ASP A 78 16.97 -16.45 21.42
CA ASP A 78 18.01 -17.17 22.19
C ASP A 78 17.80 -17.03 23.72
N LEU A 79 16.77 -16.29 24.15
CA LEU A 79 16.45 -16.03 25.55
C LEU A 79 15.21 -16.80 26.00
N SER A 80 15.24 -17.31 27.23
CA SER A 80 14.08 -17.87 27.92
C SER A 80 13.50 -16.85 28.90
N TYR A 81 12.18 -16.82 29.00
CA TYR A 81 11.46 -15.92 29.89
C TYR A 81 10.72 -16.73 30.96
N GLN A 82 10.70 -16.22 32.19
CA GLN A 82 10.12 -16.92 33.35
C GLN A 82 8.59 -16.96 33.33
N ASP A 83 7.96 -16.12 32.51
CA ASP A 83 6.52 -16.03 32.32
C ASP A 83 6.00 -16.95 31.19
N THR A 84 6.85 -17.84 30.66
CA THR A 84 6.44 -18.78 29.63
C THR A 84 5.92 -20.07 30.25
N THR A 85 4.66 -20.41 29.97
CA THR A 85 4.06 -21.70 30.32
C THR A 85 3.85 -22.54 29.07
N ILE A 86 4.42 -23.74 29.01
CA ILE A 86 4.19 -24.69 27.92
C ILE A 86 3.14 -25.72 28.36
N ILE A 87 2.09 -25.86 27.56
CA ILE A 87 1.00 -26.80 27.80
C ILE A 87 1.12 -27.94 26.79
N HIS A 88 1.14 -29.17 27.28
CA HIS A 88 1.13 -30.38 26.47
C HIS A 88 -0.24 -31.04 26.59
N GLU A 89 -1.09 -30.90 25.57
CA GLU A 89 -2.41 -31.52 25.52
C GLU A 89 -2.49 -32.51 24.34
N ASN A 90 -3.03 -33.71 24.63
CA ASN A 90 -3.14 -34.81 23.66
C ASN A 90 -4.49 -34.85 22.94
N THR A 91 -5.28 -33.77 22.98
CA THR A 91 -6.66 -33.76 22.46
C THR A 91 -6.86 -32.70 21.38
N ASP A 92 -7.78 -32.95 20.45
CA ASP A 92 -8.20 -31.97 19.44
C ASP A 92 -9.01 -30.79 20.06
N ASN A 93 -9.37 -30.87 21.35
CA ASN A 93 -10.11 -29.86 22.11
C ASN A 93 -9.19 -29.08 23.07
N ALA A 94 -8.03 -28.64 22.58
CA ALA A 94 -7.10 -27.93 23.43
C ALA A 94 -7.64 -26.56 23.83
N SER A 95 -7.58 -26.23 25.12
CA SER A 95 -7.94 -24.90 25.62
C SER A 95 -6.68 -24.05 25.74
N TYR A 96 -6.63 -22.94 25.00
CA TYR A 96 -5.46 -22.07 25.00
C TYR A 96 -5.60 -21.00 26.09
N PRO A 97 -4.57 -20.81 26.94
CA PRO A 97 -4.60 -19.74 27.93
C PRO A 97 -4.60 -18.40 27.18
N VAL A 98 -5.53 -17.53 27.57
CA VAL A 98 -5.57 -16.16 27.07
C VAL A 98 -4.54 -15.35 27.84
N TRP A 99 -3.68 -14.66 27.12
CA TRP A 99 -2.75 -13.72 27.74
C TRP A 99 -3.53 -12.56 28.36
N GLN A 100 -3.34 -12.35 29.67
CA GLN A 100 -4.18 -11.43 30.44
C GLN A 100 -3.83 -9.95 30.26
N SER A 101 -2.59 -9.63 29.87
CA SER A 101 -2.18 -8.24 29.65
C SER A 101 -2.56 -7.79 28.25
N PRO A 102 -3.14 -6.59 28.06
CA PRO A 102 -3.51 -6.10 26.73
C PRO A 102 -2.29 -5.85 25.82
N GLU A 103 -1.10 -5.74 26.42
CA GLU A 103 0.15 -5.43 25.72
C GLU A 103 1.18 -6.56 25.81
N VAL A 104 1.94 -6.71 24.73
CA VAL A 104 3.15 -7.54 24.67
C VAL A 104 4.30 -6.78 25.33
N PRO A 105 5.09 -7.40 26.22
CA PRO A 105 6.29 -6.76 26.77
C PRO A 105 7.23 -6.26 25.67
N LYS A 106 7.89 -5.12 25.91
CA LYS A 106 8.76 -4.45 24.92
C LYS A 106 9.79 -5.40 24.31
N ASP A 107 10.39 -6.26 25.13
CA ASP A 107 11.42 -7.23 24.70
C ASP A 107 10.90 -8.30 23.73
N ARG A 108 9.58 -8.49 23.65
CA ARG A 108 8.90 -9.47 22.77
C ARG A 108 8.06 -8.81 21.69
N ASN A 109 8.07 -7.49 21.60
CA ASN A 109 7.31 -6.75 20.60
C ASN A 109 8.19 -6.52 19.37
N ALA A 110 7.80 -7.11 18.23
CA ALA A 110 8.52 -7.01 16.96
C ALA A 110 8.86 -5.57 16.57
N THR A 111 7.97 -4.60 16.85
CA THR A 111 8.18 -3.18 16.51
C THR A 111 9.32 -2.51 17.27
N TRP A 112 9.78 -3.10 18.38
CA TRP A 112 10.89 -2.60 19.19
C TRP A 112 12.18 -3.39 18.98
N MET A 113 12.19 -4.34 18.03
CA MET A 113 13.35 -5.19 17.76
C MET A 113 14.37 -4.44 16.89
N THR A 114 15.57 -4.26 17.42
CA THR A 114 16.65 -3.48 16.77
C THR A 114 17.34 -4.23 15.63
N ASP A 115 17.13 -5.53 15.53
CA ASP A 115 17.60 -6.41 14.46
C ASP A 115 16.69 -6.38 13.21
N GLU A 116 15.71 -5.48 13.15
CA GLU A 116 14.87 -5.25 11.98
C GLU A 116 15.47 -4.24 10.99
N ASN A 117 15.70 -4.69 9.76
CA ASN A 117 15.83 -3.80 8.60
C ASN A 117 14.49 -3.79 7.85
N LYS A 118 13.62 -2.80 8.14
CA LYS A 118 12.35 -2.48 7.47
C LYS A 118 11.55 -3.69 6.97
N LEU A 119 10.55 -4.14 7.73
CA LEU A 119 9.52 -5.05 7.22
C LEU A 119 8.79 -4.41 6.03
N ASP A 120 9.13 -4.82 4.81
CA ASP A 120 8.24 -4.60 3.66
C ASP A 120 7.11 -5.63 3.74
N LEU A 121 6.15 -5.38 4.64
CA LEU A 121 4.91 -6.16 4.83
C LEU A 121 4.10 -6.33 3.52
N GLY A 122 4.49 -5.68 2.42
CA GLY A 122 3.79 -5.72 1.14
C GLY A 122 4.14 -6.89 0.23
N THR A 123 5.26 -7.61 0.43
CA THR A 123 5.74 -8.59 -0.57
C THR A 123 5.88 -10.03 -0.09
N THR A 124 5.94 -10.29 1.22
CA THR A 124 6.02 -11.65 1.77
C THR A 124 4.68 -12.08 2.36
N PHE A 125 3.96 -12.99 1.69
CA PHE A 125 2.69 -13.59 2.15
C PHE A 125 2.83 -14.54 3.37
N LEU A 126 3.94 -14.45 4.10
CA LEU A 126 4.30 -15.41 5.14
C LEU A 126 3.89 -14.85 6.51
N ALA A 127 3.02 -15.56 7.24
CA ALA A 127 2.70 -15.20 8.61
C ALA A 127 3.94 -15.38 9.50
N VAL A 128 4.32 -14.37 10.28
CA VAL A 128 5.52 -14.40 11.13
C VAL A 128 5.11 -14.40 12.60
N TYR A 129 5.65 -15.34 13.37
CA TYR A 129 5.39 -15.48 14.80
C TYR A 129 6.70 -15.40 15.56
N PHE A 130 6.72 -14.68 16.67
CA PHE A 130 7.87 -14.61 17.58
C PHE A 130 7.60 -15.45 18.82
N VAL A 131 8.56 -16.31 19.18
CA VAL A 131 8.44 -17.23 20.32
C VAL A 131 9.70 -17.23 21.18
N PRO A 132 9.60 -17.50 22.48
CA PRO A 132 10.75 -17.60 23.36
C PRO A 132 11.54 -18.90 23.15
N TYR A 133 12.81 -18.94 23.56
CA TYR A 133 13.67 -20.13 23.43
C TYR A 133 13.08 -21.37 24.11
N SER A 134 12.36 -21.19 25.22
CA SER A 134 11.68 -22.28 25.96
C SER A 134 10.68 -23.05 25.11
N TYR A 135 10.08 -22.42 24.09
CA TYR A 135 9.24 -23.10 23.12
C TYR A 135 10.05 -24.12 22.30
N ILE A 136 11.25 -23.74 21.85
CA ILE A 136 12.13 -24.63 21.06
C ILE A 136 12.77 -25.71 21.91
N ASP A 137 13.16 -25.39 23.14
CA ASP A 137 13.63 -26.40 24.08
C ASP A 137 12.56 -27.48 24.35
N SER A 138 11.30 -27.07 24.54
CA SER A 138 10.18 -28.01 24.70
C SER A 138 9.87 -28.78 23.40
N LEU A 139 9.91 -28.10 22.25
CA LEU A 139 9.77 -28.76 20.95
C LEU A 139 10.86 -29.79 20.75
N ASN A 140 12.13 -29.48 20.96
CA ASN A 140 13.24 -30.43 20.82
C ASN A 140 13.09 -31.63 21.74
N LYS A 141 12.69 -31.43 23.00
CA LYS A 141 12.40 -32.55 23.92
C LYS A 141 11.26 -33.45 23.40
N THR A 142 10.26 -32.86 22.75
CA THR A 142 9.11 -33.59 22.19
C THR A 142 9.41 -34.22 20.81
N TYR A 143 10.20 -33.54 19.99
CA TYR A 143 10.59 -33.89 18.62
C TYR A 143 11.67 -34.98 18.62
N LEU A 144 12.59 -34.95 19.59
CA LEU A 144 13.68 -35.91 19.72
C LEU A 144 13.31 -37.18 20.50
N GLN A 145 12.16 -37.24 21.17
CA GLN A 145 11.70 -38.46 21.86
C GLN A 145 10.89 -39.43 20.99
N LYS A 146 10.70 -39.15 19.70
CA LYS A 146 10.20 -40.17 18.77
C LYS A 146 11.36 -41.02 18.28
N ASN A 147 11.68 -42.02 19.09
CA ASN A 147 12.47 -43.16 18.65
C ASN A 147 11.87 -43.69 17.33
N PHE A 148 12.70 -43.73 16.29
CA PHE A 148 12.41 -44.49 15.09
C PHE A 148 12.28 -45.97 15.50
N GLU A 149 11.05 -46.46 15.63
CA GLU A 149 10.82 -47.90 15.72
C GLU A 149 10.84 -48.48 14.30
N GLN A 150 12.03 -48.95 13.89
CA GLN A 150 12.17 -49.80 12.72
C GLN A 150 11.57 -51.17 13.03
N SER A 151 10.28 -51.35 12.75
CA SER A 151 9.65 -52.68 12.72
C SER A 151 9.51 -53.13 11.25
N GLY A 152 10.56 -53.80 10.75
CA GLY A 152 10.59 -54.33 9.37
C GLY A 152 10.62 -53.26 8.27
N ASN A 153 9.90 -53.49 7.16
CA ASN A 153 9.90 -52.62 5.97
C ASN A 153 8.99 -51.37 6.07
N LYS A 154 8.40 -51.07 7.23
CA LYS A 154 7.50 -49.92 7.40
C LYS A 154 8.19 -48.84 8.22
N GLN A 155 8.47 -47.72 7.56
CA GLN A 155 8.86 -46.48 8.24
C GLN A 155 7.60 -45.80 8.76
N THR A 156 7.39 -45.81 10.07
CA THR A 156 6.35 -45.00 10.71
C THR A 156 6.98 -43.70 11.17
N PHE A 157 6.52 -42.58 10.63
CA PHE A 157 6.88 -41.25 11.09
C PHE A 157 5.72 -40.71 11.91
N THR A 158 5.99 -40.14 13.07
CA THR A 158 4.93 -39.52 13.85
C THR A 158 4.96 -38.02 13.65
N GLN A 159 4.07 -37.54 12.78
CA GLN A 159 3.90 -36.14 12.46
C GLN A 159 3.42 -35.34 13.68
N LEU A 160 4.20 -34.36 14.12
CA LEU A 160 3.76 -33.35 15.09
C LEU A 160 3.01 -32.26 14.34
N THR A 161 1.75 -32.07 14.70
CA THR A 161 0.95 -30.93 14.27
C THR A 161 0.93 -29.94 15.41
N PHE A 162 1.24 -28.68 15.13
CA PHE A 162 1.14 -27.59 16.08
C PHE A 162 0.09 -26.61 15.59
N SER A 163 -0.40 -25.85 16.55
CA SER A 163 -1.67 -25.21 16.46
C SER A 163 -1.48 -23.84 17.10
N LEU A 164 -1.28 -22.81 16.28
CA LEU A 164 -1.08 -21.45 16.78
C LEU A 164 -2.45 -20.79 16.97
N TYR A 165 -2.65 -20.22 18.16
CA TYR A 165 -3.79 -19.36 18.45
C TYR A 165 -3.33 -17.91 18.36
N GLU A 166 -4.04 -17.10 17.57
CA GLU A 166 -3.75 -15.68 17.44
C GLU A 166 -4.27 -14.94 18.68
N ASN A 167 -3.35 -14.38 19.47
CA ASN A 167 -3.69 -13.38 20.46
C ASN A 167 -3.54 -12.00 19.80
N HIS A 168 -4.64 -11.26 19.69
CA HIS A 168 -4.59 -9.86 19.25
C HIS A 168 -4.17 -8.99 20.42
N PHE A 169 -3.01 -8.35 20.31
CA PHE A 169 -2.51 -7.39 21.29
C PHE A 169 -2.78 -5.97 20.79
N THR A 170 -3.29 -5.11 21.66
CA THR A 170 -3.49 -3.70 21.34
C THR A 170 -2.17 -2.96 21.53
N THR A 171 -1.69 -2.27 20.50
CA THR A 171 -0.62 -1.28 20.68
C THR A 171 -1.28 0.01 21.13
N THR A 172 -1.27 0.32 22.43
CA THR A 172 -1.81 1.61 22.86
C THR A 172 -0.82 2.71 22.45
N ASN A 173 -1.23 3.51 21.48
CA ASN A 173 -0.63 4.79 21.13
C ASN A 173 -1.76 5.78 20.88
N GLU A 174 -2.56 6.06 21.92
CA GLU A 174 -3.49 7.18 21.90
C GLU A 174 -3.61 7.77 23.32
N ASP A 175 -2.94 8.90 23.54
CA ASP A 175 -3.46 9.94 24.43
C ASP A 175 -4.21 10.96 23.57
N LEU A 176 -5.54 11.04 23.74
CA LEU A 176 -6.26 12.31 23.70
C LEU A 176 -7.61 12.24 24.46
N GLY A 177 -7.59 12.72 25.72
CA GLY A 177 -8.67 13.43 26.46
C GLY A 177 -9.94 12.63 26.87
N THR A 178 -10.54 12.76 28.05
CA THR A 178 -10.56 13.76 29.15
C THR A 178 -11.27 13.04 30.31
N SER A 179 -10.84 12.98 31.57
CA SER A 179 -10.85 14.02 32.60
C SER A 179 -10.49 13.37 33.95
N GLY A 180 -9.72 14.05 34.81
CA GLY A 180 -9.84 13.88 36.27
C GLY A 180 -8.62 13.45 37.07
N SER A 181 -7.80 14.44 37.44
CA SER A 181 -7.29 14.68 38.81
C SER A 181 -6.23 13.74 39.42
N GLY A 182 -5.04 14.30 39.73
CA GLY A 182 -4.17 13.80 40.80
C GLY A 182 -2.66 13.96 40.61
N ASP A 183 -2.15 15.11 41.02
CA ASP A 183 -0.82 15.38 41.62
C ASP A 183 0.52 15.22 40.85
N LYS A 184 1.40 16.16 41.25
CA LYS A 184 2.76 16.53 40.81
C LYS A 184 3.74 15.36 41.10
N ASP A 185 4.86 15.18 40.39
CA ASP A 185 6.09 15.97 40.55
C ASP A 185 7.07 15.89 39.36
N ASP A 186 7.71 17.05 39.16
CA ASP A 186 8.94 17.43 38.45
C ASP A 186 10.10 16.40 38.33
N TYR A 187 10.56 16.13 37.10
CA TYR A 187 11.98 16.31 36.71
C TYR A 187 12.10 16.42 35.18
N GLY A 188 12.60 17.55 34.71
CA GLY A 188 12.71 17.88 33.28
C GLY A 188 13.96 17.38 32.57
N ASN A 189 13.82 17.39 31.23
CA ASN A 189 14.83 17.50 30.16
C ASN A 189 15.70 16.25 29.90
N ALA A 190 15.98 15.80 28.68
CA ALA A 190 15.85 16.32 27.32
C ALA A 190 16.07 15.08 26.41
N GLU A 191 15.23 14.77 25.42
CA GLU A 191 15.39 15.19 24.01
C GLU A 191 15.66 13.95 23.13
N GLU A 192 14.66 13.51 22.35
CA GLU A 192 14.79 13.02 20.96
C GLU A 192 13.44 12.52 20.39
N ASP A 193 12.76 13.46 19.72
CA ASP A 193 12.07 13.35 18.43
C ASP A 193 11.12 12.18 18.11
N LYS A 194 9.82 12.49 18.17
CA LYS A 194 8.84 12.01 17.19
C LYS A 194 8.13 13.21 16.55
N PRO A 195 8.20 13.36 15.21
CA PRO A 195 7.10 14.02 14.51
C PRO A 195 6.75 13.32 13.19
N THR A 196 6.34 12.05 13.22
CA THR A 196 5.87 11.36 11.99
C THR A 196 4.61 12.03 11.41
N PHE A 197 3.69 12.52 12.25
CA PHE A 197 2.49 13.22 11.80
C PHE A 197 2.79 14.56 11.11
N VAL A 198 3.74 15.34 11.64
CA VAL A 198 4.12 16.63 11.03
C VAL A 198 4.77 16.39 9.68
N ILE A 199 5.64 15.37 9.56
CA ILE A 199 6.28 15.01 8.28
C ILE A 199 5.23 14.64 7.24
N TYR A 200 4.19 13.85 7.57
CA TYR A 200 3.12 13.53 6.62
C TYR A 200 2.29 14.75 6.24
N SER A 201 1.97 15.62 7.19
CA SER A 201 1.22 16.86 6.91
C SER A 201 2.00 17.79 5.97
N VAL A 202 3.32 17.93 6.19
CA VAL A 202 4.19 18.75 5.33
C VAL A 202 4.37 18.10 3.97
N ALA A 203 4.53 16.77 3.90
CA ALA A 203 4.65 16.04 2.63
C ALA A 203 3.38 16.18 1.77
N ILE A 204 2.19 16.12 2.38
CA ILE A 204 0.92 16.33 1.68
C ILE A 204 0.80 17.76 1.16
N ILE A 205 1.17 18.76 1.98
CA ILE A 205 1.16 20.17 1.57
C ILE A 205 2.15 20.40 0.43
N VAL A 206 3.36 19.85 0.50
CA VAL A 206 4.37 19.94 -0.56
C VAL A 206 3.89 19.25 -1.83
N ALA A 207 3.29 18.05 -1.73
CA ALA A 207 2.72 17.36 -2.87
C ALA A 207 1.58 18.17 -3.52
N PHE A 208 0.70 18.77 -2.73
CA PHE A 208 -0.37 19.63 -3.23
C PHE A 208 0.19 20.88 -3.93
N ILE A 209 1.21 21.53 -3.34
CA ILE A 209 1.89 22.68 -3.96
C ILE A 209 2.57 22.27 -5.27
N LEU A 210 3.25 21.12 -5.31
CA LEU A 210 3.88 20.60 -6.53
C LEU A 210 2.84 20.30 -7.61
N VAL A 211 1.70 19.71 -7.26
CA VAL A 211 0.58 19.50 -8.21
C VAL A 211 0.06 20.83 -8.73
N VAL A 212 -0.15 21.83 -7.88
CA VAL A 212 -0.59 23.18 -8.30
C VAL A 212 0.45 23.84 -9.21
N ILE A 213 1.74 23.73 -8.89
CA ILE A 213 2.83 24.25 -9.71
C ILE A 213 2.88 23.53 -11.06
N VAL A 214 2.78 22.19 -11.09
CA VAL A 214 2.74 21.41 -12.33
C VAL A 214 1.51 21.76 -13.15
N LEU A 215 0.34 21.95 -12.54
CA LEU A 215 -0.87 22.40 -13.25
C LEU A 215 -0.74 23.83 -13.78
N ARG A 216 -0.11 24.73 -13.02
CA ARG A 216 0.22 26.11 -13.45
C ARG A 216 1.26 26.10 -14.56
N TRP A 217 2.23 25.19 -14.52
CA TRP A 217 3.29 25.06 -15.51
C TRP A 217 2.79 24.38 -16.77
N CYS A 218 1.94 23.34 -16.68
CA CYS A 218 1.21 22.78 -17.81
C CYS A 218 0.22 23.79 -18.41
N ARG A 219 -0.28 24.75 -17.62
CA ARG A 219 -1.05 25.90 -18.13
C ARG A 219 -0.15 26.93 -18.80
N ALA A 220 1.06 27.19 -18.28
CA ALA A 220 2.02 28.15 -18.83
C ALA A 220 2.75 27.64 -20.08
N VAL A 221 3.13 26.36 -20.12
CA VAL A 221 3.71 25.69 -21.29
C VAL A 221 2.67 25.54 -22.41
N ARG A 222 1.38 25.38 -22.05
CA ARG A 222 0.29 25.51 -23.04
C ARG A 222 0.04 26.95 -23.50
N ARG A 223 0.45 27.97 -22.73
CA ARG A 223 0.47 29.37 -23.20
C ARG A 223 1.62 29.58 -24.18
N THR A 224 2.83 29.10 -23.89
CA THR A 224 3.99 29.27 -24.81
C THR A 224 3.88 28.41 -26.07
N ALA A 225 3.21 27.24 -26.01
CA ALA A 225 2.90 26.45 -27.20
C ALA A 225 1.81 27.09 -28.10
N SER A 226 1.20 28.21 -27.68
CA SER A 226 0.31 29.02 -28.51
C SER A 226 1.02 30.17 -29.24
N ASP A 227 2.30 30.44 -28.94
CA ASP A 227 3.05 31.58 -29.51
C ASP A 227 4.04 31.17 -30.63
N ASP A 228 4.11 29.90 -31.03
CA ASP A 228 5.03 29.42 -32.09
C ASP A 228 4.34 28.80 -33.33
N ILE A 229 3.06 29.15 -33.60
CA ILE A 229 2.40 28.81 -34.89
C ILE A 229 2.19 30.08 -35.73
N GLU A 230 3.28 30.79 -36.02
CA GLU A 230 3.26 31.81 -37.07
C GLU A 230 4.60 31.88 -37.82
N ARG A 231 4.98 30.77 -38.48
CA ARG A 231 5.85 30.79 -39.67
C ARG A 231 5.45 29.65 -40.63
N LEU A 232 4.61 29.98 -41.61
CA LEU A 232 4.32 29.13 -42.78
C LEU A 232 5.56 29.09 -43.72
N PRO A 233 5.70 28.05 -44.57
CA PRO A 233 5.11 28.21 -45.91
C PRO A 233 4.38 26.98 -46.43
N ASP A 234 3.47 27.28 -47.34
CA ASP A 234 2.60 26.40 -48.11
C ASP A 234 3.28 25.15 -48.69
N SER A 235 2.62 24.01 -48.55
CA SER A 235 2.47 23.08 -49.67
C SER A 235 1.22 22.24 -49.50
N ASN A 236 0.27 22.51 -50.39
CA ASN A 236 -0.81 21.62 -50.77
C ASN A 236 -0.29 20.19 -50.86
N LEU A 237 -0.86 19.23 -50.12
CA LEU A 237 -1.04 17.85 -50.59
C LEU A 237 -2.03 17.11 -49.68
N LEU A 238 -3.10 16.60 -50.32
CA LEU A 238 -4.06 15.59 -49.87
C LEU A 238 -5.27 16.08 -49.06
N SER A 239 -6.15 16.74 -49.82
CA SER A 239 -7.56 16.41 -49.99
C SER A 239 -8.08 15.15 -49.29
N ASN A 240 -9.28 15.30 -48.74
CA ASN A 240 -10.39 14.33 -48.70
C ASN A 240 -10.80 13.82 -47.29
N ASP A 241 -11.51 14.66 -46.53
CA ASP A 241 -12.71 14.20 -45.80
C ASP A 241 -13.66 15.39 -45.54
N GLN A 242 -14.73 15.47 -46.33
CA GLN A 242 -15.62 16.63 -46.45
C GLN A 242 -16.85 16.61 -45.51
N GLN A 243 -16.87 15.82 -44.42
CA GLN A 243 -18.13 15.61 -43.68
C GLN A 243 -18.12 15.76 -42.15
N THR A 244 -16.97 15.90 -41.49
CA THR A 244 -16.90 15.95 -40.01
C THR A 244 -16.68 17.35 -39.41
N THR A 245 -16.29 18.35 -40.21
CA THR A 245 -15.91 19.69 -39.71
C THR A 245 -17.07 20.70 -39.60
N LYS A 246 -18.27 20.38 -40.12
CA LYS A 246 -19.42 21.30 -40.08
C LYS A 246 -19.93 21.64 -38.68
N HIS A 247 -19.53 20.92 -37.64
CA HIS A 247 -20.08 21.06 -36.29
C HIS A 247 -19.21 21.89 -35.31
N LEU A 248 -18.02 22.35 -35.72
CA LEU A 248 -17.12 23.10 -34.84
C LEU A 248 -17.27 24.62 -35.06
N ILE A 249 -17.10 25.43 -34.00
CA ILE A 249 -17.16 26.89 -34.07
C ILE A 249 -15.72 27.39 -34.24
N SER A 250 -15.48 28.30 -35.19
CA SER A 250 -14.15 28.89 -35.36
C SER A 250 -13.79 29.75 -34.14
N PHE A 251 -12.51 29.87 -33.82
CA PHE A 251 -12.06 30.66 -32.67
C PHE A 251 -12.48 32.14 -32.78
N LEU A 252 -12.57 32.66 -34.02
CA LEU A 252 -12.96 34.03 -34.30
C LEU A 252 -14.45 34.28 -33.99
N ASP A 253 -15.34 33.39 -34.45
CA ASP A 253 -16.79 33.50 -34.22
C ASP A 253 -17.12 33.38 -32.71
N LEU A 254 -16.37 32.53 -32.00
CA LEU A 254 -16.53 32.29 -30.57
C LEU A 254 -16.13 33.51 -29.73
N HIS A 255 -15.13 34.27 -30.17
CA HIS A 255 -14.71 35.50 -29.51
C HIS A 255 -15.71 36.64 -29.71
N GLN A 256 -16.37 36.70 -30.87
CA GLN A 256 -17.39 37.71 -31.17
C GLN A 256 -18.69 37.48 -30.39
N LEU A 257 -19.14 36.23 -30.29
CA LEU A 257 -20.41 35.92 -29.62
C LEU A 257 -20.37 35.97 -28.09
N CYS A 258 -19.27 35.53 -27.49
CA CYS A 258 -19.21 35.25 -26.07
C CYS A 258 -17.95 35.86 -25.49
N PRO A 259 -17.87 37.19 -25.30
CA PRO A 259 -16.64 37.83 -24.86
C PRO A 259 -16.18 37.28 -23.50
N MET A 260 -14.87 37.15 -23.35
CA MET A 260 -14.30 36.80 -22.04
C MET A 260 -14.60 37.93 -21.05
N THR A 261 -15.14 37.57 -19.89
CA THR A 261 -15.50 38.52 -18.83
C THR A 261 -14.85 38.05 -17.53
N SER A 262 -14.47 38.97 -16.64
CA SER A 262 -14.06 38.59 -15.28
C SER A 262 -15.26 38.02 -14.53
N TYR A 263 -15.05 36.95 -13.75
CA TYR A 263 -16.12 36.29 -12.99
C TYR A 263 -16.93 37.27 -12.14
N GLY A 264 -16.28 38.20 -11.43
CA GLY A 264 -16.96 39.18 -10.58
C GLY A 264 -17.87 40.17 -11.33
N LYS A 265 -17.87 40.17 -12.67
CA LYS A 265 -18.72 41.02 -13.52
C LYS A 265 -19.65 40.21 -14.43
N ALA A 266 -19.57 38.88 -14.41
CA ALA A 266 -20.29 38.02 -15.34
C ALA A 266 -21.65 37.59 -14.76
N SER A 267 -22.72 37.71 -15.56
CA SER A 267 -24.04 37.18 -15.21
C SER A 267 -24.20 35.76 -15.75
N MET A 268 -24.23 34.75 -14.86
CA MET A 268 -24.32 33.33 -15.21
C MET A 268 -25.13 32.54 -14.18
N THR A 269 -25.54 31.34 -14.55
CA THR A 269 -26.43 30.49 -13.74
C THR A 269 -25.69 29.52 -12.80
N ASN A 270 -24.37 29.40 -12.90
CA ASN A 270 -23.55 28.43 -12.16
C ASN A 270 -22.32 29.07 -11.50
N SER A 271 -21.88 28.53 -10.37
CA SER A 271 -20.70 28.99 -9.61
C SER A 271 -19.46 28.10 -9.76
N VAL A 272 -19.58 26.98 -10.47
CA VAL A 272 -18.52 25.97 -10.68
C VAL A 272 -18.41 25.65 -12.17
N CYS A 273 -17.18 25.47 -12.66
CA CYS A 273 -16.96 25.07 -14.05
C CYS A 273 -17.25 23.57 -14.25
N ALA A 274 -18.29 23.21 -15.00
CA ALA A 274 -18.65 21.80 -15.21
C ALA A 274 -17.64 20.97 -16.05
N ILE A 275 -16.60 21.61 -16.61
CA ILE A 275 -15.55 20.91 -17.38
C ILE A 275 -14.37 20.53 -16.49
N CYS A 276 -13.90 21.43 -15.63
CA CYS A 276 -12.76 21.18 -14.75
C CYS A 276 -13.15 20.93 -13.28
N LEU A 277 -14.43 21.08 -12.95
CA LEU A 277 -15.01 20.89 -11.61
C LEU A 277 -14.42 21.82 -10.52
N ASP A 278 -13.79 22.93 -10.93
CA ASP A 278 -13.25 23.95 -10.03
C ASP A 278 -14.24 25.12 -9.83
N ASP A 279 -14.24 25.70 -8.64
CA ASP A 279 -14.95 26.93 -8.31
C ASP A 279 -14.40 28.14 -9.09
N PHE A 280 -15.29 29.04 -9.50
CA PHE A 280 -14.85 30.32 -10.05
C PHE A 280 -14.30 31.23 -8.95
N LYS A 281 -13.21 31.94 -9.26
CA LYS A 281 -12.61 32.96 -8.39
C LYS A 281 -12.65 34.30 -9.09
N ASP A 282 -12.76 35.38 -8.33
CA ASP A 282 -12.98 36.74 -8.84
C ASP A 282 -11.90 37.19 -9.85
N ASP A 283 -10.67 36.67 -9.73
CA ASP A 283 -9.54 36.96 -10.60
C ASP A 283 -9.51 36.17 -11.92
N PHE A 284 -10.48 35.29 -12.18
CA PHE A 284 -10.51 34.46 -13.39
C PHE A 284 -11.39 35.04 -14.49
N TYR A 285 -10.94 34.85 -15.73
CA TYR A 285 -11.73 35.08 -16.93
C TYR A 285 -12.61 33.87 -17.22
N VAL A 286 -13.89 34.15 -17.40
CA VAL A 286 -14.94 33.19 -17.71
C VAL A 286 -15.57 33.57 -19.04
N ARG A 287 -16.06 32.56 -19.75
CA ARG A 287 -16.89 32.73 -20.94
C ARG A 287 -18.29 32.24 -20.60
N VAL A 288 -19.26 33.11 -20.80
CA VAL A 288 -20.68 32.80 -20.63
C VAL A 288 -21.27 32.54 -22.01
N LEU A 289 -21.86 31.37 -22.18
CA LEU A 289 -22.54 31.01 -23.43
C LEU A 289 -23.90 31.72 -23.51
N PRO A 290 -24.54 31.79 -24.69
CA PRO A 290 -25.85 32.43 -24.85
C PRO A 290 -26.97 31.75 -24.05
N CYS A 291 -26.75 30.50 -23.62
CA CYS A 291 -27.62 29.78 -22.68
C CYS A 291 -27.38 30.14 -21.20
N HIS A 292 -26.58 31.18 -20.91
CA HIS A 292 -26.22 31.71 -19.59
C HIS A 292 -25.36 30.80 -18.70
N HIS A 293 -24.85 29.69 -19.23
CA HIS A 293 -23.88 28.86 -18.52
C HIS A 293 -22.45 29.39 -18.68
N GLY A 294 -21.74 29.51 -17.56
CA GLY A 294 -20.36 30.00 -17.49
C GLY A 294 -19.33 28.88 -17.37
N TYR A 295 -18.15 29.11 -17.97
CA TYR A 295 -17.01 28.19 -17.93
C TYR A 295 -15.69 28.97 -17.94
N CYS A 296 -14.60 28.34 -17.50
CA CYS A 296 -13.26 28.90 -17.70
C CYS A 296 -12.97 29.00 -19.21
N THR A 297 -12.43 30.13 -19.66
CA THR A 297 -12.08 30.37 -21.08
C THR A 297 -11.26 29.21 -21.66
N ALA A 298 -10.18 28.82 -20.97
CA ALA A 298 -9.32 27.71 -21.38
C ALA A 298 -10.03 26.34 -21.48
N CYS A 299 -11.14 26.14 -20.77
CA CYS A 299 -11.89 24.89 -20.78
C CYS A 299 -12.90 24.85 -21.93
N ILE A 300 -13.72 25.89 -22.06
CA ILE A 300 -14.82 25.90 -23.02
C ILE A 300 -14.35 26.21 -24.44
N ASP A 301 -13.26 26.96 -24.62
CA ASP A 301 -12.72 27.27 -25.95
C ASP A 301 -12.24 25.97 -26.63
N VAL A 302 -11.53 25.12 -25.89
CA VAL A 302 -11.10 23.80 -26.40
C VAL A 302 -12.31 22.91 -26.70
N TRP A 303 -13.34 22.95 -25.84
CA TRP A 303 -14.55 22.15 -26.03
C TRP A 303 -15.29 22.53 -27.31
N LEU A 304 -15.58 23.82 -27.51
CA LEU A 304 -16.35 24.32 -28.64
C LEU A 304 -15.58 24.28 -29.97
N THR A 305 -14.26 24.39 -29.92
CA THR A 305 -13.41 24.35 -31.14
C THR A 305 -12.98 22.94 -31.54
N LYS A 306 -12.85 21.99 -30.60
CA LYS A 306 -12.32 20.65 -30.90
C LYS A 306 -13.27 19.48 -30.65
N LYS A 307 -14.31 19.65 -29.82
CA LYS A 307 -15.11 18.52 -29.34
C LYS A 307 -16.58 18.60 -29.72
N SER A 308 -17.27 19.71 -29.47
CA SER A 308 -18.70 19.85 -29.78
C SER A 308 -19.14 21.31 -29.66
N SER A 309 -20.05 21.80 -30.51
CA SER A 309 -20.66 23.13 -30.35
C SER A 309 -21.78 23.19 -29.30
N LEU A 310 -22.10 22.06 -28.66
CA LEU A 310 -23.17 21.97 -27.66
C LEU A 310 -22.66 22.37 -26.27
N CYS A 311 -23.50 23.09 -25.54
CA CYS A 311 -23.26 23.42 -24.13
C CYS A 311 -23.13 22.12 -23.29
N PRO A 312 -22.05 21.95 -22.50
CA PRO A 312 -21.86 20.78 -21.63
C PRO A 312 -22.98 20.55 -20.61
N ILE A 313 -23.69 21.61 -20.20
CA ILE A 313 -24.76 21.52 -19.19
C ILE A 313 -26.11 21.25 -19.85
N CYS A 314 -26.58 22.15 -20.71
CA CYS A 314 -27.93 22.08 -21.25
C CYS A 314 -28.04 21.50 -22.66
N LYS A 315 -26.91 21.16 -23.29
CA LYS A 315 -26.82 20.66 -24.67
C LYS A 315 -27.40 21.59 -25.74
N SER A 316 -27.69 22.85 -25.41
CA SER A 316 -28.07 23.86 -26.40
C SER A 316 -26.91 24.10 -27.36
N ASP A 317 -27.21 24.15 -28.66
CA ASP A 317 -26.20 24.42 -29.68
C ASP A 317 -25.85 25.90 -29.69
N CYS A 318 -24.57 26.20 -29.49
CA CYS A 318 -24.07 27.57 -29.53
C CYS A 318 -24.19 28.17 -30.95
N LYS A 319 -24.26 27.34 -32.01
CA LYS A 319 -24.46 27.80 -33.39
C LYS A 319 -25.86 28.34 -33.67
N ASN A 320 -26.88 27.86 -32.97
CA ASN A 320 -28.26 28.34 -33.18
C ASN A 320 -28.43 29.82 -32.79
N PHE A 321 -27.49 30.35 -32.00
CA PHE A 321 -27.44 31.77 -31.65
C PHE A 321 -26.63 32.59 -32.67
N LEU A 322 -25.73 31.98 -33.47
CA LEU A 322 -25.07 32.63 -34.62
C LEU A 322 -26.07 32.98 -35.73
N ALA A 323 -26.99 32.06 -36.04
CA ALA A 323 -27.93 32.21 -37.14
C ALA A 323 -29.05 33.25 -36.91
N LYS A 324 -29.11 33.85 -35.71
CA LYS A 324 -30.19 34.75 -35.29
C LYS A 324 -29.83 36.24 -35.34
N GLU A 325 -28.55 36.58 -35.52
CA GLU A 325 -28.09 37.97 -35.70
C GLU A 325 -28.01 38.41 -37.18
N GLU A 326 -28.14 37.48 -38.13
CA GLU A 326 -28.14 37.77 -39.58
C GLU A 326 -29.55 37.84 -40.21
N SER A 327 -30.63 37.83 -39.41
CA SER A 327 -32.03 37.91 -39.88
C SER A 327 -32.79 39.12 -39.35
#